data_AF-A0A969KK55-F1
#
_entry.id   AF-A0A969KK55-F1
#
_cell.length_a   1.000
_cell.length_b   1.000
_cell.length_c   1.000
_cell.angle_alpha   90.00
_cell.angle_beta   90.00
_cell.angle_gamma   90.00
#
_symmetry.space_group_name_H-M   'P 1'
#
loop_
_entity.id
_entity.type
_entity.pdbx_description
1 polymer ?
#
loop_
_entity_poly.entity_id
_entity_poly.type
_entity_poly.pdbx_seq_one_letter_code
_entity_poly.pdbx_strand_id
1 'polypeptide(L)'
;MNNLSFSIHIFLIITNCSIQHFMKKFYLVALFLFAIVMVEAREVELLSTTDYKYQVAKQIFEKLIEAKGDKRMQMPEFVMSKNKRYVAWMDNKKMQIGLEEAAYDVCITYGSDSSNTIAALLAHEITHYYEKHSWGNDFATAFTDLSVSGTVKSNAKSAIMKTTNETEADYLGGFLAYSAGFKTFGVMPNFLVDVYAEYGLPSEIPGYPSLDDRSKLAVESEMKLEELINIFDAANYMIVLQQYDVVNDYYSYILKEFQSREIYNNAGVNAVMAALQLFDEGSEQLKYSYPIQLDGETRMSRPKARGEALGFAEKVERRNHLLEKARFYFEQARALDAEYATGFINLACVHDLMNNYEEANFFAKKAGKIARTNNNIKVEGDAYIIRGIAAIHEGEESEGLDYFRQAAAKDKDCEPLAQLNMDIFNGTVSTITPPRPKISLTKEKIENVNLDAFMESIDVDMLLEVTSNVSCGIKSMDESKILLNLIDGGQSGYTLLHLTGGNYSGSTGDDIKIGAYKTDVIAKYGNPTYIQEARQGQFLVYDFKNIAFFISDGEVKNWALYRVQEE
;
A
#
# COMPACT_ATOMS: atom_id res chain seq x y z
N MET A 1 -84.20 -66.57 20.60
CA MET A 1 -82.78 -66.92 20.38
C MET A 1 -82.19 -65.81 19.53
N ASN A 2 -81.62 -64.80 20.19
CA ASN A 2 -80.17 -64.54 20.27
C ASN A 2 -79.64 -63.96 18.95
N ASN A 3 -79.52 -62.64 18.90
CA ASN A 3 -78.27 -61.89 19.15
C ASN A 3 -77.28 -62.03 17.98
N LEU A 4 -77.27 -61.04 17.08
CA LEU A 4 -76.10 -60.39 16.48
C LEU A 4 -76.56 -59.38 15.40
N SER A 5 -76.92 -58.16 15.79
CA SER A 5 -77.10 -57.06 14.82
C SER A 5 -76.91 -55.68 15.47
N PHE A 6 -75.89 -55.57 16.33
CA PHE A 6 -75.53 -54.32 17.00
C PHE A 6 -74.02 -54.31 17.22
N SER A 7 -73.23 -54.15 16.14
CA SER A 7 -71.80 -53.80 16.27
C SER A 7 -71.11 -53.30 15.00
N ILE A 8 -71.80 -53.05 13.88
CA ILE A 8 -71.14 -52.64 12.62
C ILE A 8 -71.52 -51.21 12.16
N HIS A 9 -72.51 -50.56 12.79
CA HIS A 9 -72.92 -49.19 12.41
C HIS A 9 -72.37 -48.06 13.30
N ILE A 10 -71.72 -48.36 14.43
CA ILE A 10 -71.04 -47.32 15.24
C ILE A 10 -69.57 -47.16 14.85
N PHE A 11 -68.95 -48.15 14.20
CA PHE A 11 -67.55 -48.08 13.78
C PHE A 11 -67.32 -47.27 12.49
N LEU A 12 -68.36 -47.06 11.67
CA LEU A 12 -68.27 -46.34 10.39
C LEU A 12 -68.61 -44.84 10.46
N ILE A 13 -69.18 -44.36 11.57
CA ILE A 13 -69.47 -42.93 11.77
C ILE A 13 -68.34 -42.24 12.57
N ILE A 14 -67.62 -42.98 13.42
CA ILE A 14 -66.48 -42.43 14.19
C ILE A 14 -65.20 -42.37 13.35
N THR A 15 -65.07 -43.18 12.29
CA THR A 15 -63.90 -43.14 11.40
C THR A 15 -63.97 -42.02 10.35
N ASN A 16 -65.15 -41.64 9.86
CA ASN A 16 -65.28 -40.56 8.86
C ASN A 16 -65.21 -39.13 9.45
N CYS A 17 -65.62 -38.94 10.71
CA CYS A 17 -65.52 -37.62 11.35
C CYS A 17 -64.07 -37.30 11.79
N SER A 18 -63.29 -38.32 12.12
CA SER A 18 -61.88 -38.15 12.52
C SER A 18 -60.96 -37.92 11.31
N ILE A 19 -61.21 -38.58 10.17
CA ILE A 19 -60.36 -38.44 8.97
C ILE A 19 -60.54 -37.08 8.28
N GLN A 20 -61.75 -36.51 8.23
CA GLN A 20 -61.95 -35.16 7.68
C GLN A 20 -61.35 -34.05 8.55
N HIS A 21 -61.31 -34.22 9.88
CA HIS A 21 -60.66 -33.28 10.80
C HIS A 21 -59.12 -33.44 10.80
N PHE A 22 -58.62 -34.66 10.59
CA PHE A 22 -57.19 -34.95 10.47
C PHE A 22 -56.61 -34.46 9.13
N MET A 23 -57.35 -34.62 8.02
CA MET A 23 -56.93 -34.15 6.70
C MET A 23 -56.99 -32.62 6.54
N LYS A 24 -57.95 -31.92 7.18
CA LYS A 24 -57.96 -30.44 7.19
C LYS A 24 -56.82 -29.85 8.03
N LYS A 25 -56.41 -30.50 9.12
CA LYS A 25 -55.22 -30.10 9.89
C LYS A 25 -53.93 -30.39 9.14
N PHE A 26 -53.84 -31.48 8.38
CA PHE A 26 -52.67 -31.76 7.54
C PHE A 26 -52.54 -30.80 6.35
N TYR A 27 -53.65 -30.37 5.73
CA TYR A 27 -53.61 -29.37 4.66
C TYR A 27 -53.28 -27.95 5.18
N LEU A 28 -53.77 -27.55 6.37
CA LEU A 28 -53.39 -26.28 6.98
C LEU A 28 -51.95 -26.29 7.50
N VAL A 29 -51.46 -27.39 8.06
CA VAL A 29 -50.07 -27.54 8.52
C VAL A 29 -49.12 -27.67 7.33
N ALA A 30 -49.53 -28.31 6.22
CA ALA A 30 -48.75 -28.34 4.99
C ALA A 30 -48.72 -26.98 4.28
N LEU A 31 -49.80 -26.18 4.31
CA LEU A 31 -49.80 -24.78 3.83
C LEU A 31 -49.02 -23.84 4.75
N PHE A 32 -48.98 -24.10 6.06
CA PHE A 32 -48.14 -23.35 7.02
C PHE A 32 -46.65 -23.78 6.96
N LEU A 33 -46.36 -25.05 6.64
CA LEU A 33 -44.99 -25.53 6.38
C LEU A 33 -44.48 -25.15 4.97
N PHE A 34 -45.37 -24.98 3.99
CA PHE A 34 -45.01 -24.36 2.71
C PHE A 34 -44.84 -22.83 2.84
N ALA A 35 -45.51 -22.20 3.79
CA ALA A 35 -45.33 -20.77 4.10
C ALA A 35 -44.13 -20.48 5.03
N ILE A 36 -43.57 -21.48 5.71
CA ILE A 36 -42.39 -21.33 6.60
C ILE A 36 -41.10 -21.88 5.96
N VAL A 37 -41.19 -22.60 4.83
CA VAL A 37 -40.02 -22.97 3.99
C VAL A 37 -39.95 -22.15 2.69
N MET A 38 -40.66 -21.03 2.64
CA MET A 38 -40.22 -19.86 1.87
C MET A 38 -39.55 -18.92 2.86
N VAL A 39 -38.37 -19.30 3.38
CA VAL A 39 -37.31 -18.28 3.42
C VAL A 39 -37.14 -17.95 1.96
N GLU A 40 -37.87 -16.94 1.48
CA GLU A 40 -37.55 -16.30 0.23
C GLU A 40 -36.04 -16.07 0.34
N ALA A 41 -35.28 -16.77 -0.49
CA ALA A 41 -34.02 -16.23 -0.94
C ALA A 41 -34.43 -14.95 -1.66
N ARG A 42 -34.69 -13.88 -0.89
CA ARG A 42 -34.85 -12.55 -1.44
C ARG A 42 -33.53 -12.32 -2.14
N GLU A 43 -33.59 -12.35 -3.47
CA GLU A 43 -32.46 -11.94 -4.28
C GLU A 43 -31.94 -10.65 -3.68
N VAL A 44 -30.64 -10.63 -3.39
CA VAL A 44 -30.00 -9.41 -2.91
C VAL A 44 -30.26 -8.37 -3.98
N GLU A 45 -31.06 -7.34 -3.68
CA GLU A 45 -31.36 -6.31 -4.66
C GLU A 45 -30.09 -5.49 -4.86
N LEU A 46 -29.36 -5.79 -5.94
CA LEU A 46 -28.10 -5.13 -6.24
C LEU A 46 -28.35 -3.77 -6.88
N LEU A 47 -27.48 -2.81 -6.60
CA LEU A 47 -27.44 -1.56 -7.33
C LEU A 47 -26.98 -1.83 -8.77
N SER A 48 -27.47 -1.01 -9.70
CA SER A 48 -26.98 -1.03 -11.08
C SER A 48 -25.49 -0.72 -11.11
N THR A 49 -24.73 -1.39 -11.97
CA THR A 49 -23.33 -1.02 -12.19
C THR A 49 -23.18 0.36 -12.79
N THR A 50 -24.23 0.96 -13.35
CA THR A 50 -24.21 2.35 -13.85
C THR A 50 -24.58 3.38 -12.77
N ASP A 51 -24.90 2.96 -11.55
CA ASP A 51 -25.23 3.86 -10.45
C ASP A 51 -24.00 4.68 -10.01
N TYR A 52 -24.22 5.95 -9.67
CA TYR A 52 -23.15 6.85 -9.23
C TYR A 52 -22.43 6.34 -7.98
N LYS A 53 -23.18 5.88 -6.96
CA LYS A 53 -22.61 5.39 -5.71
C LYS A 53 -21.75 4.14 -5.97
N TYR A 54 -22.26 3.24 -6.82
CA TYR A 54 -21.53 2.06 -7.27
C TYR A 54 -20.21 2.42 -7.95
N GLN A 55 -20.23 3.34 -8.90
CA GLN A 55 -19.01 3.73 -9.63
C GLN A 55 -17.95 4.36 -8.71
N VAL A 56 -18.37 5.22 -7.78
CA VAL A 56 -17.45 5.82 -6.80
C VAL A 56 -16.84 4.75 -5.89
N ALA A 57 -17.66 3.89 -5.29
CA ALA A 57 -17.17 2.84 -4.39
C ALA A 57 -16.29 1.82 -5.13
N LYS A 58 -16.63 1.47 -6.37
CA LYS A 58 -15.83 0.58 -7.23
C LYS A 58 -14.45 1.15 -7.54
N GLN A 59 -14.34 2.45 -7.81
CA GLN A 59 -13.04 3.09 -8.04
C GLN A 59 -12.15 3.03 -6.79
N ILE A 60 -12.72 3.18 -5.60
CA ILE A 60 -11.99 3.04 -4.34
C ILE A 60 -11.56 1.57 -4.15
N PHE A 61 -12.49 0.62 -4.35
CA PHE A 61 -12.19 -0.82 -4.30
C PHE A 61 -11.05 -1.21 -5.25
N GLU A 62 -11.09 -0.76 -6.51
CA GLU A 62 -10.06 -1.07 -7.51
C GLU A 62 -8.68 -0.51 -7.12
N LYS A 63 -8.64 0.70 -6.53
CA LYS A 63 -7.38 1.26 -5.98
C LYS A 63 -6.82 0.41 -4.84
N LEU A 64 -7.68 -0.11 -3.95
CA LEU A 64 -7.26 -0.99 -2.86
C LEU A 64 -6.73 -2.33 -3.38
N ILE A 65 -7.40 -2.95 -4.34
CA ILE A 65 -6.92 -4.19 -4.97
C ILE A 65 -5.57 -3.99 -5.66
N GLU A 66 -5.40 -2.88 -6.37
CA GLU A 66 -4.13 -2.56 -7.05
C GLU A 66 -2.98 -2.31 -6.05
N ALA A 67 -3.27 -1.64 -4.91
CA ALA A 67 -2.30 -1.43 -3.83
C ALA A 67 -1.91 -2.74 -3.13
N LYS A 68 -2.87 -3.66 -2.91
CA LYS A 68 -2.57 -5.00 -2.39
C LYS A 68 -1.66 -5.75 -3.34
N GLY A 69 -1.94 -5.67 -4.64
CA GLY A 69 -1.07 -6.16 -5.71
C GLY A 69 -0.75 -7.65 -5.64
N ASP A 70 -1.61 -8.46 -5.01
CA ASP A 70 -1.48 -9.91 -4.96
C ASP A 70 -2.48 -10.56 -5.93
N LYS A 71 -2.00 -10.88 -7.13
CA LYS A 71 -2.76 -11.55 -8.19
C LYS A 71 -2.60 -13.07 -8.18
N ARG A 72 -1.98 -13.64 -7.13
CA ARG A 72 -1.98 -15.10 -6.92
C ARG A 72 -3.37 -15.60 -6.52
N MET A 73 -4.16 -14.72 -5.91
CA MET A 73 -5.58 -14.94 -5.64
C MET A 73 -6.43 -14.28 -6.72
N GLN A 74 -7.61 -14.84 -6.97
CA GLN A 74 -8.56 -14.24 -7.91
C GLN A 74 -9.04 -12.89 -7.34
N MET A 75 -9.09 -11.86 -8.18
CA MET A 75 -9.68 -10.59 -7.78
C MET A 75 -11.16 -10.81 -7.43
N PRO A 76 -11.61 -10.43 -6.22
CA PRO A 76 -13.02 -10.57 -5.87
C PRO A 76 -13.87 -9.57 -6.67
N GLU A 77 -15.11 -9.97 -7.00
CA GLU A 77 -16.09 -9.10 -7.63
C GLU A 77 -16.63 -8.09 -6.62
N PHE A 78 -16.70 -6.82 -7.02
CA PHE A 78 -17.32 -5.77 -6.22
C PHE A 78 -18.81 -5.64 -6.54
N VAL A 79 -19.64 -5.73 -5.51
CA VAL A 79 -21.10 -5.58 -5.59
C VAL A 79 -21.62 -4.55 -4.59
N MET A 80 -22.73 -3.89 -4.92
CA MET A 80 -23.47 -3.09 -3.95
C MET A 80 -24.91 -3.55 -3.83
N SER A 81 -25.45 -3.49 -2.61
CA SER A 81 -26.79 -3.97 -2.26
C SER A 81 -27.64 -2.84 -1.68
N LYS A 82 -28.93 -2.81 -2.04
CA LYS A 82 -29.93 -1.91 -1.41
C LYS A 82 -30.45 -2.46 -0.09
N ASN A 83 -30.16 -3.71 0.22
CA ASN A 83 -30.50 -4.27 1.53
C ASN A 83 -29.72 -3.55 2.63
N LYS A 84 -30.25 -3.65 3.84
CA LYS A 84 -29.68 -3.05 5.05
C LYS A 84 -29.59 -4.12 6.13
N ARG A 85 -28.48 -4.86 6.15
CA ARG A 85 -28.26 -6.01 7.02
C ARG A 85 -26.82 -6.23 7.44
N TYR A 86 -25.87 -6.10 6.52
CA TYR A 86 -24.47 -6.51 6.72
C TYR A 86 -23.49 -5.36 6.78
N VAL A 87 -23.86 -4.15 6.35
CA VAL A 87 -22.98 -2.99 6.19
C VAL A 87 -22.00 -3.17 5.02
N ALA A 88 -21.02 -4.04 5.20
CA ALA A 88 -20.12 -4.53 4.17
C ALA A 88 -19.84 -6.03 4.45
N TRP A 89 -19.39 -6.77 3.45
CA TRP A 89 -19.10 -8.18 3.65
C TRP A 89 -18.12 -8.74 2.64
N MET A 90 -17.42 -9.78 3.05
CA MET A 90 -16.71 -10.72 2.19
C MET A 90 -17.50 -12.03 2.05
N ASP A 91 -17.77 -12.44 0.81
CA ASP A 91 -18.30 -13.77 0.47
C ASP A 91 -17.23 -14.57 -0.28
N ASN A 92 -16.55 -15.48 0.44
CA ASN A 92 -15.47 -16.28 -0.13
C ASN A 92 -15.97 -17.26 -1.20
N LYS A 93 -17.21 -17.75 -1.09
CA LYS A 93 -17.76 -18.75 -2.02
C LYS A 93 -18.09 -18.14 -3.37
N LYS A 94 -18.62 -16.92 -3.35
CA LYS A 94 -18.86 -16.13 -4.57
C LYS A 94 -17.65 -15.33 -5.00
N MET A 95 -16.62 -15.25 -4.16
CA MET A 95 -15.46 -14.37 -4.31
C MET A 95 -15.92 -12.92 -4.53
N GLN A 96 -16.75 -12.43 -3.61
CA GLN A 96 -17.35 -11.10 -3.69
C GLN A 96 -16.99 -10.27 -2.46
N ILE A 97 -16.71 -8.99 -2.70
CA ILE A 97 -16.73 -7.95 -1.66
C ILE A 97 -17.97 -7.10 -1.91
N GLY A 98 -18.80 -6.97 -0.88
CA GLY A 98 -20.06 -6.25 -0.95
C GLY A 98 -20.09 -5.03 -0.04
N LEU A 99 -20.79 -3.99 -0.49
CA LEU A 99 -21.11 -2.80 0.29
C LEU A 99 -22.61 -2.48 0.19
N GLU A 100 -23.26 -2.24 1.32
CA GLU A 100 -24.66 -1.83 1.33
C GLU A 100 -24.79 -0.31 1.11
N GLU A 101 -25.80 0.12 0.36
CA GLU A 101 -26.03 1.53 0.02
C GLU A 101 -26.19 2.39 1.28
N ALA A 102 -26.84 1.88 2.32
CA ALA A 102 -26.97 2.60 3.59
C ALA A 102 -25.62 2.79 4.30
N ALA A 103 -24.66 1.86 4.15
CA ALA A 103 -23.32 2.03 4.71
C ALA A 103 -22.53 3.09 3.94
N TYR A 104 -22.63 3.07 2.61
CA TYR A 104 -22.08 4.13 1.76
C TYR A 104 -22.62 5.50 2.18
N ASP A 105 -23.93 5.62 2.40
CA ASP A 105 -24.57 6.88 2.78
C ASP A 105 -24.10 7.40 4.15
N VAL A 106 -23.82 6.51 5.11
CA VAL A 106 -23.15 6.87 6.38
C VAL A 106 -21.75 7.40 6.11
N CYS A 107 -20.95 6.76 5.26
CA CYS A 107 -19.62 7.30 4.92
C CYS A 107 -19.69 8.70 4.30
N ILE A 108 -20.74 9.02 3.54
CA ILE A 108 -20.94 10.36 2.95
C ILE A 108 -21.13 11.45 4.02
N THR A 109 -21.62 11.13 5.22
CA THR A 109 -21.80 12.14 6.28
C THR A 109 -20.48 12.68 6.83
N TYR A 110 -19.35 12.02 6.53
CA TYR A 110 -18.00 12.43 6.94
C TYR A 110 -17.37 13.51 6.03
N GLY A 111 -18.11 14.01 5.03
CA GLY A 111 -17.70 15.15 4.22
C GLY A 111 -16.37 14.92 3.47
N SER A 112 -15.32 15.67 3.83
CA SER A 112 -14.00 15.51 3.20
C SER A 112 -13.38 14.12 3.41
N ASP A 113 -13.79 13.41 4.47
CA ASP A 113 -13.26 12.09 4.83
C ASP A 113 -14.11 10.93 4.30
N SER A 114 -15.14 11.20 3.50
CA SER A 114 -16.03 10.15 2.99
C SER A 114 -15.29 9.07 2.20
N SER A 115 -14.37 9.45 1.30
CA SER A 115 -13.56 8.49 0.55
C SER A 115 -12.62 7.69 1.46
N ASN A 116 -12.10 8.31 2.52
CA ASN A 116 -11.25 7.63 3.51
C ASN A 116 -12.05 6.59 4.30
N THR A 117 -13.30 6.92 4.66
CA THR A 117 -14.21 6.03 5.39
C THR A 117 -14.61 4.83 4.53
N ILE A 118 -14.99 5.07 3.27
CA ILE A 118 -15.30 3.99 2.32
C ILE A 118 -14.08 3.09 2.11
N ALA A 119 -12.89 3.69 1.97
CA ALA A 119 -11.65 2.93 1.78
C ALA A 119 -11.32 2.06 2.99
N ALA A 120 -11.44 2.58 4.22
CA ALA A 120 -11.20 1.82 5.44
C ALA A 120 -12.14 0.60 5.55
N LEU A 121 -13.44 0.81 5.31
CA LEU A 121 -14.45 -0.25 5.35
C LEU A 121 -14.20 -1.33 4.29
N LEU A 122 -13.91 -0.93 3.04
CA LEU A 122 -13.64 -1.89 1.97
C LEU A 122 -12.30 -2.62 2.17
N ALA A 123 -11.27 -1.92 2.66
CA ALA A 123 -9.97 -2.52 2.92
C ALA A 123 -10.06 -3.59 4.02
N HIS A 124 -10.88 -3.39 5.05
CA HIS A 124 -11.18 -4.40 6.06
C HIS A 124 -11.73 -5.69 5.42
N GLU A 125 -12.75 -5.59 4.56
CA GLU A 125 -13.33 -6.77 3.87
C GLU A 125 -12.36 -7.42 2.88
N ILE A 126 -11.53 -6.61 2.20
CA ILE A 126 -10.46 -7.11 1.32
C ILE A 126 -9.44 -7.90 2.13
N THR A 127 -9.05 -7.44 3.33
CA THR A 127 -8.13 -8.17 4.20
C THR A 127 -8.73 -9.51 4.61
N HIS A 128 -10.01 -9.56 5.00
CA HIS A 128 -10.69 -10.83 5.27
C HIS A 128 -10.57 -11.83 4.12
N TYR A 129 -10.64 -11.36 2.87
CA TYR A 129 -10.47 -12.19 1.68
C TYR A 129 -9.03 -12.70 1.54
N TYR A 130 -8.04 -11.80 1.52
CA TYR A 130 -6.65 -12.15 1.25
C TYR A 130 -5.99 -12.97 2.35
N GLU A 131 -6.34 -12.70 3.62
CA GLU A 131 -5.85 -13.45 4.78
C GLU A 131 -6.68 -14.72 5.05
N LYS A 132 -7.66 -15.02 4.19
CA LYS A 132 -8.46 -16.26 4.20
C LYS A 132 -9.14 -16.51 5.54
N HIS A 133 -9.65 -15.46 6.18
CA HIS A 133 -10.33 -15.53 7.47
C HIS A 133 -11.55 -16.48 7.48
N SER A 134 -12.12 -16.81 6.31
CA SER A 134 -13.22 -17.78 6.15
C SER A 134 -12.79 -19.25 6.02
N TRP A 135 -11.49 -19.56 5.88
CA TRP A 135 -10.98 -20.88 5.50
C TRP A 135 -11.48 -22.02 6.40
N GLY A 136 -11.45 -21.83 7.73
CA GLY A 136 -11.87 -22.88 8.67
C GLY A 136 -13.34 -23.25 8.55
N ASN A 137 -14.21 -22.27 8.27
CA ASN A 137 -15.64 -22.52 8.05
C ASN A 137 -15.90 -23.18 6.70
N ASP A 138 -15.14 -22.81 5.66
CA ASP A 138 -15.24 -23.42 4.33
C ASP A 138 -14.73 -24.88 4.34
N PHE A 139 -13.61 -25.15 4.99
CA PHE A 139 -13.10 -26.50 5.20
C PHE A 139 -14.15 -27.39 5.89
N ALA A 140 -14.69 -26.92 7.01
CA ALA A 140 -15.68 -27.69 7.75
C ALA A 140 -16.99 -27.92 6.97
N THR A 141 -17.34 -27.02 6.06
CA THR A 141 -18.52 -27.16 5.20
C THR A 141 -18.26 -28.10 4.03
N ALA A 142 -17.04 -28.14 3.50
CA ALA A 142 -16.65 -29.03 2.40
C ALA A 142 -16.43 -30.49 2.86
N PHE A 143 -16.04 -30.70 4.12
CA PHE A 143 -15.66 -32.02 4.64
C PHE A 143 -16.53 -32.48 5.81
N THR A 144 -17.86 -32.44 5.66
CA THR A 144 -18.81 -32.74 6.75
C THR A 144 -18.67 -34.15 7.35
N ASP A 145 -18.11 -35.08 6.60
CA ASP A 145 -18.01 -36.49 6.99
C ASP A 145 -16.79 -36.78 7.89
N LEU A 146 -15.86 -35.82 8.03
CA LEU A 146 -14.71 -35.96 8.92
C LEU A 146 -15.06 -35.52 10.34
N SER A 147 -14.73 -36.34 11.32
CA SER A 147 -14.93 -36.01 12.75
C SER A 147 -14.22 -34.71 13.16
N VAL A 148 -13.06 -34.42 12.55
CA VAL A 148 -12.29 -33.19 12.81
C VAL A 148 -12.99 -31.93 12.32
N SER A 149 -13.88 -32.02 11.32
CA SER A 149 -14.57 -30.86 10.75
C SER A 149 -15.48 -30.16 11.75
N GLY A 150 -16.07 -30.89 12.70
CA GLY A 150 -16.82 -30.30 13.81
C GLY A 150 -15.95 -29.39 14.67
N THR A 151 -14.74 -29.82 14.99
CA THR A 151 -13.75 -29.06 15.78
C THR A 151 -13.22 -27.85 15.02
N VAL A 152 -12.91 -28.00 13.73
CA VAL A 152 -12.46 -26.87 12.90
C VAL A 152 -13.56 -25.82 12.80
N LYS A 153 -14.82 -26.24 12.63
CA LYS A 153 -15.97 -25.33 12.61
C LYS A 153 -16.17 -24.59 13.93
N SER A 154 -16.03 -25.28 15.07
CA SER A 154 -16.18 -24.64 16.38
C SER A 154 -15.07 -23.64 16.65
N ASN A 155 -13.82 -23.96 16.28
CA ASN A 155 -12.69 -23.06 16.45
C ASN A 155 -12.81 -21.83 15.55
N ALA A 156 -13.17 -22.01 14.27
CA ALA A 156 -13.41 -20.92 13.33
C ALA A 156 -14.55 -19.98 13.77
N LYS A 157 -15.53 -20.50 14.53
CA LYS A 157 -16.65 -19.71 15.08
C LYS A 157 -16.42 -19.22 16.50
N SER A 158 -15.28 -19.53 17.11
CA SER A 158 -14.98 -19.11 18.47
C SER A 158 -14.86 -17.59 18.55
N ALA A 159 -15.26 -17.01 19.69
CA ALA A 159 -15.13 -15.58 19.91
C ALA A 159 -13.68 -15.11 19.75
N ILE A 160 -12.72 -15.90 20.25
CA ILE A 160 -11.28 -15.61 20.14
C ILE A 160 -10.85 -15.49 18.68
N MET A 161 -11.14 -16.49 17.84
CA MET A 161 -10.73 -16.48 16.43
C MET A 161 -11.36 -15.31 15.67
N LYS A 162 -12.63 -15.02 15.93
CA LYS A 162 -13.28 -13.87 15.32
C LYS A 162 -12.65 -12.55 15.75
N THR A 163 -12.40 -12.36 17.04
CA THR A 163 -11.71 -11.16 17.54
C THR A 163 -10.34 -11.02 16.90
N THR A 164 -9.56 -12.10 16.78
CA THR A 164 -8.27 -12.09 16.09
C THR A 164 -8.41 -11.64 14.63
N ASN A 165 -9.30 -12.27 13.87
CA ASN A 165 -9.49 -11.95 12.45
C ASN A 165 -9.99 -10.51 12.22
N GLU A 166 -10.88 -10.00 13.07
CA GLU A 166 -11.38 -8.61 12.97
C GLU A 166 -10.27 -7.60 13.33
N THR A 167 -9.48 -7.90 14.37
CA THR A 167 -8.34 -7.05 14.78
C THR A 167 -7.28 -7.00 13.68
N GLU A 168 -6.98 -8.14 13.06
CA GLU A 168 -6.07 -8.24 11.92
C GLU A 168 -6.63 -7.52 10.68
N ALA A 169 -7.93 -7.63 10.42
CA ALA A 169 -8.59 -6.92 9.33
C ALA A 169 -8.57 -5.40 9.51
N ASP A 170 -8.79 -4.90 10.72
CA ASP A 170 -8.69 -3.47 11.04
C ASP A 170 -7.25 -2.95 10.86
N TYR A 171 -6.26 -3.67 11.39
CA TYR A 171 -4.85 -3.28 11.32
C TYR A 171 -4.30 -3.31 9.88
N LEU A 172 -4.37 -4.46 9.19
CA LEU A 172 -3.82 -4.59 7.84
C LEU A 172 -4.72 -3.90 6.79
N GLY A 173 -6.03 -3.84 7.00
CA GLY A 173 -6.95 -3.08 6.17
C GLY A 173 -6.68 -1.57 6.25
N GLY A 174 -6.39 -1.06 7.45
CA GLY A 174 -5.94 0.31 7.63
C GLY A 174 -4.65 0.62 6.85
N PHE A 175 -3.66 -0.27 6.92
CA PHE A 175 -2.40 -0.09 6.19
C PHE A 175 -2.58 -0.23 4.67
N LEU A 176 -3.45 -1.14 4.22
CA LEU A 176 -3.82 -1.27 2.82
C LEU A 176 -4.46 0.03 2.29
N ALA A 177 -5.41 0.61 3.03
CA ALA A 177 -6.02 1.87 2.65
C ALA A 177 -4.99 3.02 2.62
N TYR A 178 -4.07 3.06 3.59
CA TYR A 178 -2.98 4.03 3.61
C TYR A 178 -2.05 3.91 2.40
N SER A 179 -1.59 2.71 2.08
CA SER A 179 -0.74 2.46 0.89
C SER A 179 -1.46 2.77 -0.43
N ALA A 180 -2.80 2.67 -0.47
CA ALA A 180 -3.61 3.12 -1.59
C ALA A 180 -3.82 4.67 -1.64
N GLY A 181 -3.34 5.40 -0.63
CA GLY A 181 -3.38 6.87 -0.55
C GLY A 181 -4.57 7.45 0.23
N PHE A 182 -5.28 6.64 1.02
CA PHE A 182 -6.39 7.08 1.87
C PHE A 182 -5.95 7.28 3.32
N LYS A 183 -6.44 8.33 3.98
CA LYS A 183 -6.08 8.65 5.38
C LYS A 183 -7.14 8.11 6.33
N THR A 184 -6.91 6.95 6.91
CA THR A 184 -7.94 6.19 7.65
C THR A 184 -7.97 6.43 9.17
N PHE A 185 -6.98 7.14 9.72
CA PHE A 185 -6.90 7.40 11.17
C PHE A 185 -8.09 8.19 11.72
N GLY A 186 -8.61 7.76 12.87
CA GLY A 186 -9.64 8.45 13.63
C GLY A 186 -11.05 8.37 13.02
N VAL A 187 -11.21 7.61 11.92
CA VAL A 187 -12.47 7.50 11.19
C VAL A 187 -13.28 6.29 11.67
N MET A 188 -12.63 5.14 11.84
CA MET A 188 -13.32 3.86 12.07
C MET A 188 -14.06 3.76 13.42
N PRO A 189 -13.51 4.24 14.55
CA PRO A 189 -14.22 4.20 15.83
C PRO A 189 -15.56 4.98 15.79
N ASN A 190 -15.57 6.15 15.16
CA ASN A 190 -16.78 6.96 15.01
C ASN A 190 -17.76 6.30 14.02
N PHE A 191 -17.25 5.80 12.90
CA PHE A 191 -18.05 5.12 11.89
C PHE A 191 -18.80 3.91 12.46
N LEU A 192 -18.15 3.11 13.33
CA LEU A 192 -18.77 1.97 13.98
C LEU A 192 -20.01 2.38 14.81
N VAL A 193 -19.94 3.49 15.52
CA VAL A 193 -21.08 4.00 16.30
C VAL A 193 -22.22 4.45 15.38
N ASP A 194 -21.90 5.24 14.36
CA ASP A 194 -22.88 5.78 13.43
C ASP A 194 -23.58 4.68 12.62
N VAL A 195 -22.82 3.68 12.16
CA VAL A 195 -23.36 2.60 11.36
C VAL A 195 -24.21 1.64 12.21
N TYR A 196 -23.87 1.43 13.47
CA TYR A 196 -24.74 0.69 14.39
C TYR A 196 -26.07 1.41 14.61
N ALA A 197 -26.02 2.73 14.80
CA ALA A 197 -27.21 3.56 14.95
C ALA A 197 -28.09 3.53 13.69
N GLU A 198 -27.49 3.71 12.51
CA GLU A 198 -28.20 3.66 11.22
C GLU A 198 -28.87 2.30 11.04
N TYR A 199 -28.19 1.20 11.36
CA TYR A 199 -28.71 -0.16 11.17
C TYR A 199 -29.61 -0.66 12.31
N GLY A 200 -29.77 0.12 13.38
CA GLY A 200 -30.53 -0.29 14.56
C GLY A 200 -29.94 -1.53 15.24
N LEU A 201 -28.62 -1.69 15.18
CA LEU A 201 -27.91 -2.83 15.75
C LEU A 201 -27.82 -2.70 17.28
N PRO A 202 -28.03 -3.78 18.03
CA PRO A 202 -27.78 -3.77 19.47
C PRO A 202 -26.28 -3.64 19.74
N SER A 203 -25.93 -3.10 20.91
CA SER A 203 -24.53 -3.05 21.37
C SER A 203 -23.90 -4.44 21.55
N GLU A 204 -24.72 -5.48 21.69
CA GLU A 204 -24.31 -6.88 21.84
C GLU A 204 -24.84 -7.71 20.69
N ILE A 205 -23.94 -8.27 19.87
CA ILE A 205 -24.28 -9.15 18.74
C ILE A 205 -23.72 -10.54 19.02
N PRO A 206 -24.55 -11.60 19.06
CA PRO A 206 -24.08 -12.95 19.33
C PRO A 206 -22.91 -13.39 18.44
N GLY A 207 -21.79 -13.73 19.08
CA GLY A 207 -20.59 -14.18 18.39
C GLY A 207 -19.73 -13.05 17.82
N TYR A 208 -19.89 -11.82 18.29
CA TYR A 208 -18.96 -10.69 18.07
C TYR A 208 -18.65 -10.06 19.44
N PRO A 209 -17.53 -9.32 19.57
CA PRO A 209 -17.32 -8.43 20.72
C PRO A 209 -18.43 -7.37 20.81
N SER A 210 -18.63 -6.81 22.00
CA SER A 210 -19.57 -5.70 22.21
C SER A 210 -19.15 -4.49 21.37
N LEU A 211 -20.08 -3.57 21.06
CA LEU A 211 -19.75 -2.33 20.34
C LEU A 211 -18.66 -1.53 21.07
N ASP A 212 -18.68 -1.50 22.40
CA ASP A 212 -17.66 -0.84 23.22
C ASP A 212 -16.29 -1.52 23.06
N ASP A 213 -16.25 -2.85 23.13
CA ASP A 213 -15.01 -3.60 22.91
C ASP A 213 -14.49 -3.45 21.47
N ARG A 214 -15.37 -3.47 20.46
CA ARG A 214 -14.99 -3.22 19.06
C ARG A 214 -14.42 -1.81 18.88
N SER A 215 -15.01 -0.82 19.53
CA SER A 215 -14.50 0.56 19.47
C SER A 215 -13.12 0.68 20.12
N LYS A 216 -12.89 0.02 21.26
CA LYS A 216 -11.57 -0.05 21.90
C LYS A 216 -10.55 -0.79 21.04
N LEU A 217 -10.92 -1.92 20.47
CA LEU A 217 -10.05 -2.68 19.56
C LEU A 217 -9.69 -1.86 18.32
N ALA A 218 -10.64 -1.11 17.76
CA ALA A 218 -10.37 -0.22 16.64
C ALA A 218 -9.35 0.86 17.00
N VAL A 219 -9.42 1.45 18.20
CA VAL A 219 -8.42 2.41 18.70
C VAL A 219 -7.05 1.76 18.85
N GLU A 220 -6.96 0.56 19.43
CA GLU A 220 -5.69 -0.16 19.58
C GLU A 220 -5.08 -0.57 18.23
N SER A 221 -5.92 -1.00 17.28
CA SER A 221 -5.50 -1.29 15.90
C SER A 221 -5.03 -0.04 15.17
N GLU A 222 -5.67 1.12 15.39
CA GLU A 222 -5.23 2.41 14.87
C GLU A 222 -3.87 2.82 15.43
N MET A 223 -3.60 2.58 16.72
CA MET A 223 -2.29 2.85 17.31
C MET A 223 -1.19 2.00 16.65
N LYS A 224 -1.41 0.68 16.49
CA LYS A 224 -0.44 -0.17 15.79
C LYS A 224 -0.25 0.21 14.32
N LEU A 225 -1.35 0.57 13.66
CA LEU A 225 -1.33 1.07 12.30
C LEU A 225 -0.46 2.35 12.20
N GLU A 226 -0.55 3.24 13.18
CA GLU A 226 0.27 4.44 13.26
C GLU A 226 1.77 4.10 13.38
N GLU A 227 2.13 3.09 14.17
CA GLU A 227 3.50 2.59 14.25
C GLU A 227 4.03 2.18 12.87
N LEU A 228 3.31 1.30 12.18
CA LEU A 228 3.73 0.77 10.88
C LEU A 228 3.79 1.86 9.80
N ILE A 229 2.85 2.81 9.81
CA ILE A 229 2.85 3.96 8.90
C ILE A 229 4.04 4.86 9.16
N ASN A 230 4.39 5.13 10.42
CA ASN A 230 5.55 5.96 10.74
C ASN A 230 6.87 5.29 10.33
N ILE A 231 6.99 3.96 10.48
CA ILE A 231 8.13 3.19 9.94
C ILE A 231 8.19 3.32 8.42
N PHE A 232 7.06 3.17 7.71
CA PHE A 232 7.02 3.30 6.26
C PHE A 232 7.36 4.71 5.76
N ASP A 233 6.80 5.75 6.39
CA ASP A 233 7.13 7.15 6.09
C ASP A 233 8.61 7.43 6.32
N ALA A 234 9.16 6.99 7.46
CA ALA A 234 10.58 7.16 7.79
C ALA A 234 11.47 6.52 6.72
N ALA A 235 11.15 5.28 6.30
CA ALA A 235 11.87 4.59 5.23
C ALA A 235 11.87 5.40 3.92
N ASN A 236 10.70 5.89 3.51
CA ASN A 236 10.55 6.65 2.26
C ASN A 236 11.34 7.96 2.28
N TYR A 237 11.30 8.73 3.37
CA TYR A 237 12.10 9.95 3.49
C TYR A 237 13.60 9.65 3.59
N MET A 238 14.00 8.58 4.29
CA MET A 238 15.41 8.18 4.37
C MET A 238 15.97 7.74 3.01
N ILE A 239 15.17 7.14 2.13
CA ILE A 239 15.55 6.90 0.73
C ILE A 239 15.83 8.24 0.01
N VAL A 240 14.97 9.24 0.19
CA VAL A 240 15.17 10.59 -0.37
C VAL A 240 16.49 11.18 0.14
N LEU A 241 16.83 10.97 1.41
CA LEU A 241 18.10 11.40 2.02
C LEU A 241 19.30 10.48 1.71
N GLN A 242 19.11 9.46 0.89
CA GLN A 242 20.13 8.49 0.45
C GLN A 242 20.71 7.63 1.58
N GLN A 243 19.93 7.37 2.63
CA GLN A 243 20.28 6.54 3.78
C GLN A 243 19.95 5.06 3.52
N TYR A 244 20.42 4.50 2.41
CA TYR A 244 19.91 3.23 1.91
C TYR A 244 20.24 2.02 2.79
N ASP A 245 21.38 2.05 3.51
CA ASP A 245 21.81 0.94 4.35
C ASP A 245 20.80 0.65 5.46
N VAL A 246 20.46 1.66 6.27
CA VAL A 246 19.52 1.52 7.39
C VAL A 246 18.09 1.29 6.92
N VAL A 247 17.70 1.82 5.74
CA VAL A 247 16.36 1.62 5.17
C VAL A 247 16.05 0.13 4.90
N ASN A 248 17.08 -0.70 4.69
CA ASN A 248 16.88 -2.15 4.56
C ASN A 248 16.21 -2.77 5.79
N ASP A 249 16.53 -2.29 6.98
CA ASP A 249 15.97 -2.78 8.23
C ASP A 249 14.49 -2.40 8.34
N TYR A 250 14.15 -1.18 7.93
CA TYR A 250 12.76 -0.69 7.91
C TYR A 250 11.90 -1.49 6.94
N TYR A 251 12.35 -1.72 5.70
CA TYR A 251 11.58 -2.56 4.77
C TYR A 251 11.48 -4.02 5.24
N SER A 252 12.51 -4.53 5.91
CA SER A 252 12.47 -5.88 6.50
C SER A 252 11.47 -5.98 7.65
N TYR A 253 11.30 -4.91 8.43
CA TYR A 253 10.24 -4.80 9.44
C TYR A 253 8.87 -4.81 8.77
N ILE A 254 8.65 -3.91 7.80
CA ILE A 254 7.35 -3.77 7.11
C ILE A 254 6.94 -5.08 6.42
N LEU A 255 7.86 -5.75 5.71
CA LEU A 255 7.55 -6.99 5.00
C LEU A 255 7.18 -8.18 5.91
N LYS A 256 7.49 -8.12 7.21
CA LYS A 256 7.02 -9.12 8.19
C LYS A 256 5.54 -8.92 8.51
N GLU A 257 5.09 -7.66 8.53
CA GLU A 257 3.74 -7.26 8.88
C GLU A 257 2.82 -7.24 7.64
N PHE A 258 3.29 -6.67 6.53
CA PHE A 258 2.50 -6.44 5.33
C PHE A 258 3.29 -6.69 4.04
N GLN A 259 2.79 -7.63 3.24
CA GLN A 259 3.39 -7.99 1.95
C GLN A 259 2.53 -7.50 0.79
N SER A 260 3.13 -6.66 -0.05
CA SER A 260 2.59 -6.26 -1.36
C SER A 260 3.70 -6.16 -2.39
N ARG A 261 3.32 -6.19 -3.67
CA ARG A 261 4.28 -6.03 -4.77
C ARG A 261 5.02 -4.68 -4.70
N GLU A 262 4.34 -3.65 -4.20
CA GLU A 262 4.89 -2.30 -4.01
C GLU A 262 5.97 -2.28 -2.93
N ILE A 263 5.72 -2.83 -1.74
CA ILE A 263 6.72 -2.85 -0.67
C ILE A 263 7.96 -3.64 -1.09
N TYR A 264 7.77 -4.80 -1.74
CA TYR A 264 8.89 -5.55 -2.31
C TYR A 264 9.64 -4.77 -3.38
N ASN A 265 8.93 -4.11 -4.30
CA ASN A 265 9.58 -3.29 -5.32
C ASN A 265 10.41 -2.17 -4.68
N ASN A 266 9.87 -1.49 -3.66
CA ASN A 266 10.55 -0.37 -3.03
C ASN A 266 11.79 -0.81 -2.22
N ALA A 267 11.71 -1.96 -1.53
CA ALA A 267 12.85 -2.60 -0.90
C ALA A 267 13.94 -2.98 -1.93
N GLY A 268 13.54 -3.47 -3.10
CA GLY A 268 14.43 -3.78 -4.21
C GLY A 268 15.16 -2.55 -4.72
N VAL A 269 14.44 -1.45 -4.97
CA VAL A 269 15.04 -0.19 -5.41
C VAL A 269 16.03 0.34 -4.38
N ASN A 270 15.67 0.34 -3.09
CA ASN A 270 16.60 0.73 -2.02
C ASN A 270 17.93 -0.05 -2.09
N ALA A 271 17.85 -1.37 -2.29
CA ALA A 271 19.04 -2.21 -2.43
C ALA A 271 19.87 -1.87 -3.69
N VAL A 272 19.22 -1.55 -4.83
CA VAL A 272 19.95 -1.06 -6.01
C VAL A 272 20.65 0.26 -5.72
N MET A 273 19.97 1.17 -5.04
CA MET A 273 20.51 2.49 -4.73
C MET A 273 21.71 2.41 -3.78
N ALA A 274 21.66 1.52 -2.78
CA ALA A 274 22.81 1.18 -1.95
C ALA A 274 23.96 0.60 -2.79
N ALA A 275 23.66 -0.31 -3.72
CA ALA A 275 24.68 -0.90 -4.59
C ALA A 275 25.37 0.14 -5.49
N LEU A 276 24.62 1.10 -6.04
CA LEU A 276 25.14 2.17 -6.89
C LEU A 276 26.18 3.05 -6.19
N GLN A 277 26.11 3.19 -4.86
CA GLN A 277 27.11 3.94 -4.08
C GLN A 277 28.47 3.22 -4.00
N LEU A 278 28.51 1.92 -4.30
CA LEU A 278 29.70 1.06 -4.17
C LEU A 278 30.40 0.78 -5.51
N PHE A 279 29.90 1.31 -6.62
CA PHE A 279 30.60 1.27 -7.91
C PHE A 279 31.72 2.31 -7.94
N ASP A 280 32.83 1.98 -8.60
CA ASP A 280 33.95 2.90 -8.79
C ASP A 280 33.55 4.08 -9.69
N GLU A 281 34.06 5.27 -9.37
CA GLU A 281 33.88 6.43 -10.22
C GLU A 281 34.40 6.17 -11.65
N GLY A 282 33.51 6.31 -12.63
CA GLY A 282 33.84 6.10 -14.05
C GLY A 282 33.64 4.67 -14.56
N SER A 283 33.07 3.75 -13.76
CA SER A 283 32.64 2.45 -14.29
C SER A 283 31.63 2.61 -15.43
N GLU A 284 31.64 1.68 -16.39
CA GLU A 284 30.73 1.69 -17.54
C GLU A 284 29.26 1.79 -17.11
N GLN A 285 28.89 1.01 -16.09
CA GLN A 285 27.53 1.00 -15.53
C GLN A 285 27.13 2.37 -14.97
N LEU A 286 28.06 3.17 -14.44
CA LEU A 286 27.73 4.48 -13.88
C LEU A 286 27.69 5.60 -14.94
N LYS A 287 27.99 5.30 -16.21
CA LYS A 287 27.92 6.30 -17.28
C LYS A 287 26.49 6.69 -17.60
N TYR A 288 25.58 5.72 -17.68
CA TYR A 288 24.20 5.93 -18.08
C TYR A 288 23.24 6.11 -16.89
N SER A 289 22.11 6.75 -17.17
CA SER A 289 21.02 6.96 -16.20
C SER A 289 19.92 5.92 -16.40
N TYR A 290 19.74 5.04 -15.41
CA TYR A 290 18.80 3.93 -15.46
C TYR A 290 17.36 4.38 -15.15
N PRO A 291 16.34 3.73 -15.74
CA PRO A 291 14.95 3.95 -15.40
C PRO A 291 14.51 3.14 -14.17
N ILE A 292 15.27 3.20 -13.06
CA ILE A 292 14.91 2.53 -11.80
C ILE A 292 13.73 3.28 -11.15
N GLN A 293 12.68 2.55 -10.80
CA GLN A 293 11.41 3.11 -10.32
C GLN A 293 10.95 2.52 -8.98
N LEU A 294 10.73 3.33 -7.92
CA LEU A 294 9.84 2.89 -6.84
C LEU A 294 8.41 2.74 -7.41
N ASP A 295 7.63 1.85 -6.79
CA ASP A 295 6.21 1.80 -7.10
C ASP A 295 5.59 3.10 -6.61
N GLY A 296 4.77 3.69 -7.46
CA GLY A 296 4.48 5.10 -7.37
C GLY A 296 5.54 6.00 -8.01
N GLU A 297 5.81 5.80 -9.30
CA GLU A 297 6.46 6.70 -10.27
C GLU A 297 7.66 7.57 -9.82
N THR A 298 8.35 7.25 -8.73
CA THR A 298 9.63 7.88 -8.38
C THR A 298 10.68 7.39 -9.39
N ARG A 299 11.56 8.25 -9.85
CA ARG A 299 12.82 7.89 -10.51
C ARG A 299 13.96 8.29 -9.60
N MET A 300 14.79 7.32 -9.23
CA MET A 300 15.95 7.61 -8.41
C MET A 300 17.09 8.14 -9.27
N SER A 301 17.56 9.36 -8.96
CA SER A 301 18.78 9.91 -9.56
C SER A 301 20.00 9.17 -9.02
N ARG A 302 21.11 9.12 -9.78
CA ARG A 302 22.37 8.51 -9.32
C ARG A 302 22.72 9.02 -7.92
N PRO A 303 22.91 8.12 -6.93
CA PRO A 303 23.24 8.55 -5.59
C PRO A 303 24.65 9.13 -5.56
N LYS A 304 24.90 10.06 -4.64
CA LYS A 304 26.29 10.48 -4.37
C LYS A 304 27.04 9.29 -3.79
N ALA A 305 28.27 9.08 -4.22
CA ALA A 305 29.16 8.15 -3.53
C ALA A 305 29.29 8.63 -2.08
N ARG A 306 28.73 7.87 -1.14
CA ARG A 306 28.99 7.97 0.29
C ARG A 306 29.63 6.63 0.65
N GLY A 307 30.79 6.66 1.27
CA GLY A 307 31.47 5.41 1.55
C GLY A 307 32.54 5.58 2.60
N GLU A 308 32.36 4.82 3.67
CA GLU A 308 33.39 4.29 4.56
C GLU A 308 34.63 3.85 3.75
N ALA A 309 35.80 3.89 4.39
CA ALA A 309 37.06 3.44 3.82
C ALA A 309 37.12 1.89 3.68
N LEU A 310 36.18 1.31 2.94
CA LEU A 310 36.13 -0.12 2.63
C LEU A 310 37.22 -0.48 1.62
N GLY A 311 37.81 -1.66 1.79
CA GLY A 311 38.72 -2.24 0.81
C GLY A 311 37.99 -2.59 -0.50
N PHE A 312 38.70 -2.59 -1.63
CA PHE A 312 38.11 -2.88 -2.95
C PHE A 312 37.32 -4.20 -2.99
N ALA A 313 37.88 -5.27 -2.44
CA ALA A 313 37.24 -6.59 -2.42
C ALA A 313 35.91 -6.57 -1.63
N GLU A 314 35.89 -5.88 -0.50
CA GLU A 314 34.72 -5.73 0.36
C GLU A 314 33.63 -4.89 -0.31
N LYS A 315 34.00 -3.80 -1.01
CA LYS A 315 33.05 -3.02 -1.83
C LYS A 315 32.39 -3.88 -2.90
N VAL A 316 33.17 -4.69 -3.62
CA VAL A 316 32.66 -5.58 -4.66
C VAL A 316 31.73 -6.63 -4.10
N GLU A 317 32.09 -7.27 -2.98
CA GLU A 317 31.26 -8.27 -2.30
C GLU A 317 29.93 -7.66 -1.82
N ARG A 318 29.98 -6.54 -1.10
CA ARG A 318 28.80 -5.83 -0.60
C ARG A 318 27.89 -5.37 -1.73
N ARG A 319 28.46 -4.80 -2.80
CA ARG A 319 27.72 -4.41 -4.01
C ARG A 319 26.99 -5.59 -4.63
N ASN A 320 27.68 -6.71 -4.85
CA ASN A 320 27.08 -7.88 -5.45
C ASN A 320 25.97 -8.47 -4.56
N HIS A 321 26.18 -8.49 -3.23
CA HIS A 321 25.15 -8.91 -2.28
C HIS A 321 23.89 -8.03 -2.35
N LEU A 322 24.06 -6.71 -2.44
CA LEU A 322 22.95 -5.77 -2.58
C LEU A 322 22.19 -5.93 -3.90
N LEU A 323 22.89 -6.15 -5.02
CA LEU A 323 22.26 -6.43 -6.32
C LEU A 323 21.47 -7.76 -6.30
N GLU A 324 22.01 -8.80 -5.67
CA GLU A 324 21.32 -10.07 -5.47
C GLU A 324 20.07 -9.91 -4.60
N LYS A 325 20.17 -9.12 -3.53
CA LYS A 325 19.03 -8.77 -2.66
C LYS A 325 17.96 -8.01 -3.43
N ALA A 326 18.35 -7.04 -4.26
CA ALA A 326 17.43 -6.33 -5.15
C ALA A 326 16.72 -7.28 -6.12
N ARG A 327 17.48 -8.19 -6.77
CA ARG A 327 16.92 -9.22 -7.66
C ARG A 327 15.85 -10.05 -6.95
N PHE A 328 16.17 -10.55 -5.75
CA PHE A 328 15.23 -11.33 -4.94
C PHE A 328 13.93 -10.56 -4.67
N TYR A 329 14.02 -9.30 -4.25
CA TYR A 329 12.83 -8.50 -3.97
C TYR A 329 11.97 -8.23 -5.21
N PHE A 330 12.57 -7.91 -6.36
CA PHE A 330 11.81 -7.74 -7.60
C PHE A 330 11.16 -9.05 -8.08
N GLU A 331 11.80 -10.20 -7.84
CA GLU A 331 11.20 -11.51 -8.08
C GLU A 331 10.01 -11.77 -7.15
N GLN A 332 10.09 -11.41 -5.87
CA GLN A 332 8.95 -11.51 -4.94
C GLN A 332 7.78 -10.61 -5.36
N ALA A 333 8.06 -9.35 -5.74
CA ALA A 333 7.04 -8.45 -6.26
C ALA A 333 6.30 -9.04 -7.47
N ARG A 334 7.04 -9.66 -8.38
CA ARG A 334 6.47 -10.35 -9.56
C ARG A 334 5.80 -11.68 -9.25
N ALA A 335 6.19 -12.36 -8.17
CA ALA A 335 5.50 -13.55 -7.71
C ALA A 335 4.09 -13.21 -7.19
N LEU A 336 3.93 -12.01 -6.62
CA LEU A 336 2.63 -11.46 -6.24
C LEU A 336 1.83 -11.01 -7.48
N ASP A 337 2.45 -10.33 -8.43
CA ASP A 337 1.82 -9.90 -9.68
C ASP A 337 2.69 -10.20 -10.90
N ALA A 338 2.34 -11.27 -11.62
CA ALA A 338 3.09 -11.74 -12.79
C ALA A 338 3.09 -10.75 -13.98
N GLU A 339 2.18 -9.77 -13.97
CA GLU A 339 2.04 -8.70 -14.95
C GLU A 339 2.53 -7.35 -14.41
N TYR A 340 3.31 -7.35 -13.33
CA TYR A 340 3.85 -6.13 -12.75
C TYR A 340 5.02 -5.57 -13.55
N ALA A 341 4.71 -4.75 -14.56
CA ALA A 341 5.68 -4.25 -15.54
C ALA A 341 6.85 -3.47 -14.93
N THR A 342 6.61 -2.66 -13.89
CA THR A 342 7.66 -1.93 -13.17
C THR A 342 8.69 -2.86 -12.54
N GLY A 343 8.25 -3.96 -11.93
CA GLY A 343 9.16 -4.99 -11.41
C GLY A 343 10.04 -5.63 -12.51
N PHE A 344 9.55 -5.73 -13.76
CA PHE A 344 10.38 -6.17 -14.88
C PHE A 344 11.43 -5.14 -15.32
N ILE A 345 11.09 -3.84 -15.31
CA ILE A 345 12.05 -2.76 -15.62
C ILE A 345 13.17 -2.76 -14.60
N ASN A 346 12.83 -2.79 -13.31
CA ASN A 346 13.82 -2.77 -12.25
C ASN A 346 14.70 -4.02 -12.25
N LEU A 347 14.11 -5.19 -12.53
CA LEU A 347 14.88 -6.41 -12.71
C LEU A 347 15.84 -6.31 -13.91
N ALA A 348 15.39 -5.73 -15.03
CA ALA A 348 16.27 -5.49 -16.17
C ALA A 348 17.45 -4.58 -15.81
N CYS A 349 17.22 -3.52 -15.03
CA CYS A 349 18.27 -2.64 -14.53
C CYS A 349 19.28 -3.42 -13.67
N VAL A 350 18.83 -4.26 -12.74
CA VAL A 350 19.71 -5.10 -11.90
C VAL A 350 20.55 -6.04 -12.74
N HIS A 351 19.96 -6.71 -13.74
CA HIS A 351 20.71 -7.61 -14.61
C HIS A 351 21.79 -6.88 -15.41
N ASP A 352 21.50 -5.71 -15.95
CA ASP A 352 22.50 -4.90 -16.64
C ASP A 352 23.62 -4.43 -15.69
N LEU A 353 23.29 -3.98 -14.47
CA LEU A 353 24.26 -3.64 -13.42
C LEU A 353 25.16 -4.82 -13.01
N MET A 354 24.66 -6.05 -13.18
CA MET A 354 25.40 -7.29 -12.95
C MET A 354 26.18 -7.78 -14.19
N ASN A 355 26.13 -7.05 -15.31
CA ASN A 355 26.69 -7.41 -16.63
C ASN A 355 26.00 -8.59 -17.32
N ASN A 356 24.74 -8.85 -16.99
CA ASN A 356 23.90 -9.88 -17.60
C ASN A 356 22.97 -9.24 -18.65
N TYR A 357 23.55 -8.76 -19.76
CA TYR A 357 22.85 -7.92 -20.74
C TYR A 357 21.74 -8.66 -21.49
N GLU A 358 21.90 -9.96 -21.75
CA GLU A 358 20.87 -10.80 -22.37
C GLU A 358 19.61 -10.86 -21.51
N GLU A 359 19.75 -11.12 -20.21
CA GLU A 359 18.66 -11.12 -19.24
C GLU A 359 18.03 -9.73 -19.08
N ALA A 360 18.85 -8.67 -19.07
CA ALA A 360 18.37 -7.30 -19.04
C ALA A 360 17.43 -7.01 -20.22
N ASN A 361 17.86 -7.35 -21.44
CA ASN A 361 17.05 -7.19 -22.66
C ASN A 361 15.80 -8.08 -22.63
N PHE A 362 15.89 -9.31 -22.11
CA PHE A 362 14.74 -10.21 -21.95
C PHE A 362 13.66 -9.60 -21.05
N PHE A 363 14.04 -9.16 -19.85
CA PHE A 363 13.08 -8.59 -18.90
C PHE A 363 12.50 -7.27 -19.39
N ALA A 364 13.31 -6.42 -20.02
CA ALA A 364 12.85 -5.18 -20.62
C ALA A 364 11.83 -5.42 -21.76
N LYS A 365 12.09 -6.38 -22.65
CA LYS A 365 11.13 -6.79 -23.70
C LYS A 365 9.79 -7.24 -23.09
N LYS A 366 9.84 -8.00 -22.00
CA LYS A 366 8.64 -8.45 -21.28
C LYS A 366 7.89 -7.29 -20.62
N ALA A 367 8.60 -6.36 -19.96
CA ALA A 367 8.02 -5.14 -19.42
C ALA A 367 7.28 -4.35 -20.51
N GLY A 368 7.94 -4.07 -21.64
CA GLY A 368 7.34 -3.33 -22.76
C GLY A 368 6.13 -4.04 -23.37
N LYS A 369 6.12 -5.38 -23.42
CA LYS A 369 4.94 -6.14 -23.89
C LYS A 369 3.75 -5.95 -22.96
N ILE A 370 3.96 -6.08 -21.65
CA ILE A 370 2.89 -5.91 -20.65
C ILE A 370 2.40 -4.46 -20.66
N ALA A 371 3.33 -3.50 -20.69
CA ALA A 371 3.02 -2.07 -20.74
C ALA A 371 2.14 -1.70 -21.95
N ARG A 372 2.42 -2.25 -23.13
CA ARG A 372 1.55 -2.08 -24.32
C ARG A 372 0.15 -2.64 -24.11
N THR A 373 0.03 -3.85 -23.56
CA THR A 373 -1.27 -4.46 -23.29
C THR A 373 -2.10 -3.60 -22.33
N ASN A 374 -1.45 -2.99 -21.35
CA ASN A 374 -2.09 -2.20 -20.30
C ASN A 374 -2.13 -0.69 -20.62
N ASN A 375 -1.73 -0.27 -21.82
CA ASN A 375 -1.62 1.13 -22.25
C ASN A 375 -0.76 2.01 -21.31
N ASN A 376 0.25 1.44 -20.65
CA ASN A 376 1.19 2.19 -19.83
C ASN A 376 2.37 2.68 -20.69
N ILE A 377 2.19 3.85 -21.31
CA ILE A 377 3.17 4.43 -22.25
C ILE A 377 4.51 4.75 -21.56
N LYS A 378 4.46 5.23 -20.31
CA LYS A 378 5.65 5.58 -19.52
C LYS A 378 6.56 4.37 -19.30
N VAL A 379 6.00 3.24 -18.88
CA VAL A 379 6.76 2.00 -18.65
C VAL A 379 7.22 1.39 -19.97
N GLU A 380 6.45 1.55 -21.06
CA GLU A 380 6.91 1.13 -22.38
C GLU A 380 8.15 1.93 -22.83
N GLY A 381 8.15 3.26 -22.64
CA GLY A 381 9.33 4.09 -22.89
C GLY A 381 10.53 3.66 -22.07
N ASP A 382 10.32 3.32 -20.80
CA ASP A 382 11.40 2.88 -19.90
C ASP A 382 11.97 1.52 -20.27
N ALA A 383 11.14 0.63 -20.82
CA ALA A 383 11.61 -0.61 -21.43
C ALA A 383 12.58 -0.34 -22.59
N TYR A 384 12.33 0.69 -23.40
CA TYR A 384 13.27 1.08 -24.46
C TYR A 384 14.56 1.68 -23.88
N ILE A 385 14.48 2.51 -22.84
CA ILE A 385 15.67 3.10 -22.21
C ILE A 385 16.62 2.01 -21.72
N ILE A 386 16.15 1.04 -20.92
CA ILE A 386 17.04 -0.01 -20.41
C ILE A 386 17.57 -0.92 -21.52
N ARG A 387 16.81 -1.15 -22.60
CA ARG A 387 17.32 -1.87 -23.78
C ARG A 387 18.41 -1.09 -24.50
N GLY A 388 18.29 0.24 -24.54
CA GLY A 388 19.32 1.12 -25.08
C GLY A 388 20.64 1.01 -24.32
N ILE A 389 20.56 1.07 -22.99
CA ILE A 389 21.72 0.91 -22.09
C ILE A 389 22.36 -0.47 -22.26
N ALA A 390 21.57 -1.54 -22.17
CA ALA A 390 22.08 -2.91 -22.29
C ALA A 390 22.74 -3.18 -23.66
N ALA A 391 22.13 -2.72 -24.76
CA ALA A 391 22.70 -2.86 -26.10
C ALA A 391 24.05 -2.13 -26.22
N ILE A 392 24.19 -0.93 -25.64
CA ILE A 392 25.48 -0.21 -25.65
C ILE A 392 26.54 -0.96 -24.82
N HIS A 393 26.18 -1.46 -23.63
CA HIS A 393 27.11 -2.26 -22.82
C HIS A 393 27.54 -3.57 -23.49
N GLU A 394 26.69 -4.13 -24.36
CA GLU A 394 26.96 -5.31 -25.18
C GLU A 394 27.79 -4.97 -26.46
N GLY A 395 28.01 -3.68 -26.75
CA GLY A 395 28.76 -3.19 -27.90
C GLY A 395 27.91 -2.90 -29.16
N GLU A 396 26.58 -2.98 -29.04
CA GLU A 396 25.60 -2.73 -30.10
C GLU A 396 25.14 -1.27 -30.13
N GLU A 397 26.08 -0.34 -30.24
CA GLU A 397 25.84 1.11 -30.06
C GLU A 397 24.74 1.69 -30.95
N SER A 398 24.69 1.29 -32.23
CA SER A 398 23.67 1.77 -33.17
C SER A 398 22.26 1.33 -32.79
N GLU A 399 22.13 0.12 -32.25
CA GLU A 399 20.86 -0.41 -31.77
C GLU A 399 20.45 0.30 -30.47
N GLY A 400 21.41 0.54 -29.57
CA GLY A 400 21.14 1.26 -28.35
C GLY A 400 20.64 2.69 -28.57
N LEU A 401 21.26 3.44 -29.50
CA LEU A 401 20.80 4.77 -29.89
C LEU A 401 19.40 4.74 -30.53
N ASP A 402 19.07 3.70 -31.31
CA ASP A 402 17.73 3.55 -31.87
C ASP A 402 16.69 3.35 -30.76
N TYR A 403 17.00 2.56 -29.74
CA TYR A 403 16.11 2.41 -28.59
C TYR A 403 15.91 3.71 -27.81
N PHE A 404 16.94 4.53 -27.62
CA PHE A 404 16.74 5.84 -27.00
C PHE A 404 15.85 6.76 -27.84
N ARG A 405 15.98 6.76 -29.17
CA ARG A 405 15.06 7.53 -30.04
C ARG A 405 13.63 7.01 -29.96
N GLN A 406 13.45 5.69 -29.92
CA GLN A 406 12.13 5.09 -29.72
C GLN A 406 11.53 5.52 -28.38
N ALA A 407 12.31 5.49 -27.29
CA ALA A 407 11.86 5.97 -25.97
C ALA A 407 11.47 7.44 -25.98
N ALA A 408 12.30 8.31 -26.58
CA ALA A 408 12.03 9.74 -26.66
C ALA A 408 10.76 10.07 -27.46
N ALA A 409 10.47 9.28 -28.50
CA ALA A 409 9.27 9.45 -29.32
C ALA A 409 7.98 8.91 -28.66
N LYS A 410 8.06 8.20 -27.52
CA LYS A 410 6.87 7.60 -26.88
C LYS A 410 6.00 8.61 -26.16
N ASP A 411 6.60 9.40 -25.28
CA ASP A 411 5.89 10.35 -24.42
C ASP A 411 6.87 11.40 -23.88
N LYS A 412 6.33 12.59 -23.58
CA LYS A 412 7.05 13.72 -22.99
C LYS A 412 7.77 13.37 -21.68
N ASP A 413 7.27 12.39 -20.92
CA ASP A 413 7.85 11.97 -19.64
C ASP A 413 9.00 10.95 -19.84
N CYS A 414 9.15 10.41 -21.05
CA CYS A 414 10.24 9.51 -21.44
C CYS A 414 11.41 10.25 -22.10
N GLU A 415 11.11 11.32 -22.84
CA GLU A 415 12.08 12.11 -23.60
C GLU A 415 13.30 12.58 -22.78
N PRO A 416 13.16 13.17 -21.57
CA PRO A 416 14.31 13.75 -20.87
C PRO A 416 15.40 12.72 -20.53
N LEU A 417 15.01 11.53 -20.06
CA LEU A 417 15.96 10.48 -19.68
C LEU A 417 16.59 9.81 -20.90
N ALA A 418 15.81 9.61 -21.97
CA ALA A 418 16.32 9.10 -23.23
C ALA A 418 17.33 10.07 -23.86
N GLN A 419 17.02 11.36 -23.89
CA GLN A 419 17.91 12.40 -24.39
C GLN A 419 19.18 12.52 -23.56
N LEU A 420 19.06 12.49 -22.22
CA LEU A 420 20.22 12.48 -21.33
C LEU A 420 21.17 11.32 -21.66
N ASN A 421 20.65 10.12 -21.86
CA ASN A 421 21.49 8.96 -22.22
C ASN A 421 22.12 9.07 -23.61
N MET A 422 21.42 9.67 -24.59
CA MET A 422 22.01 9.98 -25.89
C MET A 422 23.11 11.05 -25.77
N ASP A 423 22.93 12.06 -24.91
CA ASP A 423 23.93 13.10 -24.69
C ASP A 423 25.17 12.54 -23.97
N ILE A 424 24.96 11.64 -23.00
CA ILE A 424 26.02 10.85 -22.35
C ILE A 424 26.83 10.09 -23.40
N PHE A 425 26.14 9.33 -24.26
CA PHE A 425 26.79 8.55 -25.32
C PHE A 425 27.62 9.43 -26.26
N ASN A 426 27.08 10.59 -26.67
CA ASN A 426 27.75 11.51 -27.59
C ASN A 426 28.83 12.38 -26.91
N GLY A 427 28.99 12.30 -25.59
CA GLY A 427 29.91 13.16 -24.83
C GLY A 427 29.49 14.64 -24.82
N THR A 428 28.21 14.96 -25.04
CA THR A 428 27.68 16.32 -25.11
C THR A 428 27.10 16.83 -23.80
N VAL A 429 27.16 16.03 -22.73
CA VAL A 429 26.66 16.42 -21.39
C VAL A 429 27.43 17.64 -20.89
N SER A 430 26.75 18.78 -20.85
CA SER A 430 27.25 19.95 -20.12
C SER A 430 27.18 19.65 -18.63
N THR A 431 28.34 19.65 -17.97
CA THR A 431 28.42 19.75 -16.52
C THR A 431 27.97 21.15 -16.11
N ILE A 432 26.65 21.38 -16.10
CA ILE A 432 26.08 22.56 -15.47
C ILE A 432 26.34 22.37 -13.98
N THR A 433 27.48 22.91 -13.53
CA THR A 433 27.74 23.05 -12.10
C THR A 433 26.62 23.94 -11.58
N PRO A 434 25.72 23.45 -10.71
CA PRO A 434 24.65 24.28 -10.22
C PRO A 434 25.27 25.54 -9.60
N PRO A 435 24.75 26.74 -9.93
CA PRO A 435 25.27 27.97 -9.36
C PRO A 435 25.27 27.86 -7.84
N ARG A 436 26.34 28.34 -7.20
CA ARG A 436 26.44 28.32 -5.73
C ARG A 436 25.17 28.94 -5.15
N PRO A 437 24.52 28.28 -4.17
CA PRO A 437 23.29 28.76 -3.60
C PRO A 437 23.47 30.18 -3.05
N LYS A 438 22.42 31.00 -3.16
CA LYS A 438 22.39 32.27 -2.41
C LYS A 438 22.43 31.92 -0.93
N ILE A 439 23.47 32.36 -0.24
CA ILE A 439 23.57 32.19 1.21
C ILE A 439 22.48 33.07 1.83
N SER A 440 21.39 32.43 2.26
CA SER A 440 20.45 33.04 3.20
C SER A 440 20.90 32.70 4.62
N LEU A 441 20.95 33.71 5.48
CA LEU A 441 21.44 33.60 6.86
C LEU A 441 20.31 33.22 7.85
N THR A 442 19.07 33.12 7.39
CA THR A 442 17.93 32.72 8.23
C THR A 442 17.97 31.21 8.47
N LYS A 443 17.98 30.81 9.74
CA LYS A 443 17.88 29.41 10.14
C LYS A 443 16.48 28.90 9.82
N GLU A 444 16.41 27.77 9.13
CA GLU A 444 15.16 27.05 8.91
C GLU A 444 14.62 26.49 10.23
N LYS A 445 13.31 26.64 10.44
CA LYS A 445 12.59 26.09 11.60
C LYS A 445 11.18 25.68 11.18
N ILE A 446 10.67 24.65 11.83
CA ILE A 446 9.25 24.29 11.82
C ILE A 446 8.80 24.39 13.28
N GLU A 447 7.69 25.10 13.52
CA GLU A 447 7.11 25.30 14.87
C GLU A 447 8.13 25.78 15.93
N ASN A 448 9.09 26.62 15.49
CA ASN A 448 10.19 27.15 16.31
C ASN A 448 11.15 26.10 16.91
N VAL A 449 11.06 24.83 16.50
CA VAL A 449 11.95 23.76 16.98
C VAL A 449 13.36 23.96 16.43
N ASN A 450 14.35 23.76 17.31
CA ASN A 450 15.75 23.67 16.93
C ASN A 450 16.19 22.20 17.01
N LEU A 451 16.48 21.60 15.84
CA LEU A 451 16.83 20.18 15.74
C LEU A 451 18.13 19.82 16.47
N ASP A 452 19.08 20.76 16.53
CA ASP A 452 20.34 20.52 17.23
C ASP A 452 20.10 20.41 18.75
N ALA A 453 19.24 21.27 19.30
CA ALA A 453 18.84 21.21 20.71
C ALA A 453 17.94 20.00 21.01
N PHE A 454 17.12 19.57 20.05
CA PHE A 454 16.33 18.35 20.19
C PHE A 454 17.23 17.11 20.34
N MET A 455 18.34 17.04 19.60
CA MET A 455 19.30 15.93 19.72
C MET A 455 20.06 15.92 21.05
N GLU A 456 20.25 17.07 21.71
CA GLU A 456 20.86 17.14 23.04
C GLU A 456 19.93 16.57 24.14
N SER A 457 18.62 16.57 23.90
CA SER A 457 17.62 16.09 24.85
C SER A 457 16.44 15.48 24.09
N ILE A 458 16.63 14.26 23.58
CA ILE A 458 15.61 13.53 22.82
C ILE A 458 14.37 13.31 23.69
N ASP A 459 13.26 13.91 23.26
CA ASP A 459 11.93 13.71 23.82
C ASP A 459 11.03 13.27 22.66
N VAL A 460 10.62 12.00 22.67
CA VAL A 460 9.75 11.40 21.65
C VAL A 460 8.53 10.81 22.33
N ASP A 461 7.37 10.88 21.68
CA ASP A 461 6.13 10.31 22.20
C ASP A 461 6.13 8.77 22.08
N MET A 462 6.87 8.26 21.09
CA MET A 462 6.98 6.84 20.79
C MET A 462 8.40 6.49 20.35
N LEU A 463 8.87 5.31 20.74
CA LEU A 463 10.15 4.74 20.30
C LEU A 463 9.94 3.29 19.89
N LEU A 464 10.07 3.02 18.59
CA LEU A 464 9.83 1.71 17.98
C LEU A 464 11.15 0.99 17.74
N GLU A 465 11.25 -0.27 18.16
CA GLU A 465 12.38 -1.14 17.83
C GLU A 465 12.20 -1.70 16.41
N VAL A 466 13.08 -1.30 15.48
CA VAL A 466 13.09 -1.81 14.10
C VAL A 466 13.92 -3.10 14.04
N THR A 467 15.08 -3.07 14.70
CA THR A 467 15.97 -4.20 14.96
C THR A 467 16.59 -4.01 16.35
N SER A 468 17.40 -4.97 16.81
CA SER A 468 18.11 -4.87 18.09
C SER A 468 19.03 -3.67 18.22
N ASN A 469 19.47 -3.06 17.10
CA ASN A 469 20.38 -1.91 17.06
C ASN A 469 19.78 -0.67 16.37
N VAL A 470 18.60 -0.78 15.75
CA VAL A 470 17.95 0.33 15.05
C VAL A 470 16.60 0.62 15.67
N SER A 471 16.36 1.88 16.01
CA SER A 471 15.08 2.34 16.54
C SER A 471 14.57 3.58 15.81
N CYS A 472 13.24 3.73 15.76
CA CYS A 472 12.54 4.86 15.18
C CYS A 472 11.75 5.60 16.27
N GLY A 473 12.21 6.79 16.63
CA GLY A 473 11.50 7.72 17.51
C GLY A 473 10.52 8.59 16.73
N ILE A 474 9.37 8.89 17.33
CA ILE A 474 8.32 9.73 16.76
C ILE A 474 7.91 10.81 17.77
N LYS A 475 7.84 12.06 17.32
CA LYS A 475 7.22 13.17 18.06
C LYS A 475 6.12 13.78 17.21
N SER A 476 4.88 13.74 17.69
CA SER A 476 3.76 14.41 17.07
C SER A 476 3.67 15.85 17.57
N MET A 477 3.32 16.77 16.68
CA MET A 477 3.12 18.18 16.98
C MET A 477 1.83 18.69 16.33
N ASP A 478 1.45 19.94 16.57
CA ASP A 478 0.16 20.49 16.16
C ASP A 478 -0.04 20.43 14.63
N GLU A 479 0.96 20.87 13.86
CA GLU A 479 0.91 20.88 12.40
C GLU A 479 2.15 20.21 11.77
N SER A 480 2.93 19.46 12.56
CA SER A 480 4.18 18.82 12.12
C SER A 480 4.47 17.52 12.88
N LYS A 481 5.48 16.76 12.44
CA LYS A 481 6.00 15.61 13.18
C LYS A 481 7.51 15.46 13.04
N ILE A 482 8.16 14.91 14.06
CA ILE A 482 9.57 14.51 14.00
C ILE A 482 9.66 12.99 13.88
N LEU A 483 10.45 12.50 12.95
CA LEU A 483 10.89 11.11 12.84
C LEU A 483 12.38 11.05 13.12
N LEU A 484 12.80 10.16 14.00
CA LEU A 484 14.19 10.02 14.44
C LEU A 484 14.64 8.57 14.33
N ASN A 485 15.47 8.28 13.33
CA ASN A 485 16.20 7.03 13.26
C ASN A 485 17.45 7.09 14.15
N LEU A 486 17.65 6.11 15.02
CA LEU A 486 18.82 5.94 15.88
C LEU A 486 19.49 4.60 15.61
N ILE A 487 20.81 4.61 15.41
CA ILE A 487 21.66 3.41 15.34
C ILE A 487 22.46 3.33 16.63
N ASP A 488 22.32 2.22 17.36
CA ASP A 488 22.93 1.99 18.68
C ASP A 488 22.63 3.14 19.67
N GLY A 489 21.35 3.54 19.72
CA GLY A 489 20.89 4.65 20.56
C GLY A 489 21.42 6.03 20.12
N GLY A 490 21.89 6.15 18.87
CA GLY A 490 22.45 7.37 18.30
C GLY A 490 23.98 7.45 18.35
N GLN A 491 24.65 6.43 18.91
CA GLN A 491 26.12 6.41 19.03
C GLN A 491 26.82 6.18 17.69
N SER A 492 26.27 5.27 16.87
CA SER A 492 26.80 4.93 15.54
C SER A 492 26.11 5.67 14.39
N GLY A 493 25.24 6.62 14.73
CA GLY A 493 24.60 7.49 13.76
C GLY A 493 23.11 7.71 14.03
N TYR A 494 22.58 8.74 13.37
CA TYR A 494 21.16 9.04 13.41
C TYR A 494 20.70 9.76 12.14
N THR A 495 19.41 9.65 11.84
CA THR A 495 18.73 10.51 10.88
C THR A 495 17.52 11.13 11.56
N LEU A 496 17.50 12.46 11.65
CA LEU A 496 16.38 13.21 12.19
C LEU A 496 15.68 13.94 11.05
N LEU A 497 14.36 13.84 10.99
CA LEU A 497 13.47 14.48 10.03
C LEU A 497 12.39 15.25 10.80
N HIS A 498 12.23 16.55 10.54
CA HIS A 498 11.10 17.34 11.01
C HIS A 498 10.23 17.72 9.81
N LEU A 499 9.04 17.13 9.75
CA LEU A 499 8.14 17.13 8.60
C LEU A 499 6.93 18.05 8.86
N THR A 500 6.65 18.97 7.96
CA THR A 500 5.38 19.73 8.01
C THR A 500 4.21 18.85 7.58
N GLY A 501 3.07 18.97 8.25
CA GLY A 501 1.80 18.46 7.77
C GLY A 501 1.32 19.22 6.52
N GLY A 502 0.41 18.63 5.74
CA GLY A 502 -0.10 19.24 4.49
C GLY A 502 -0.92 20.53 4.70
N ASN A 503 -1.31 20.83 5.93
CA ASN A 503 -2.04 22.04 6.31
C ASN A 503 -1.17 23.02 7.12
N TYR A 504 0.15 22.82 7.16
CA TYR A 504 1.06 23.66 7.92
C TYR A 504 0.94 25.14 7.52
N SER A 505 0.67 25.99 8.51
CA SER A 505 0.34 27.40 8.33
C SER A 505 1.56 28.33 8.28
N GLY A 506 2.71 27.84 8.75
CA GLY A 506 3.96 28.57 8.80
C GLY A 506 4.65 28.74 7.44
N SER A 507 5.86 29.29 7.48
CA SER A 507 6.72 29.44 6.31
C SER A 507 8.15 29.04 6.62
N THR A 508 8.91 28.74 5.58
CA THR A 508 10.35 28.55 5.68
C THR A 508 11.07 29.86 6.05
N GLY A 509 12.36 29.76 6.37
CA GLY A 509 13.22 30.91 6.68
C GLY A 509 13.41 31.89 5.50
N ASP A 510 13.05 31.48 4.27
CA ASP A 510 13.00 32.33 3.09
C ASP A 510 11.56 32.62 2.64
N ASP A 511 10.56 32.52 3.52
CA ASP A 511 9.15 32.81 3.22
C ASP A 511 8.54 31.95 2.10
N ILE A 512 8.87 30.66 2.03
CA ILE A 512 8.12 29.69 1.21
C ILE A 512 7.01 29.09 2.08
N LYS A 513 5.81 28.93 1.51
CA LYS A 513 4.64 28.34 2.17
C LYS A 513 4.11 27.16 1.36
N ILE A 514 3.29 26.32 1.99
CA ILE A 514 2.48 25.33 1.27
C ILE A 514 1.64 26.06 0.21
N GLY A 515 1.58 25.50 -0.99
CA GLY A 515 0.94 26.08 -2.17
C GLY A 515 1.83 27.01 -3.01
N ALA A 516 3.05 27.34 -2.56
CA ALA A 516 3.99 28.10 -3.40
C ALA A 516 4.44 27.29 -4.62
N TYR A 517 4.73 27.94 -5.74
CA TYR A 517 5.16 27.25 -6.96
C TYR A 517 6.61 26.80 -6.88
N LYS A 518 6.95 25.70 -7.58
CA LYS A 518 8.33 25.22 -7.76
C LYS A 518 9.29 26.32 -8.20
N THR A 519 8.84 27.22 -9.08
CA THR A 519 9.62 28.35 -9.56
C THR A 519 10.00 29.33 -8.45
N ASP A 520 9.13 29.51 -7.46
CA ASP A 520 9.40 30.39 -6.31
C ASP A 520 10.45 29.75 -5.39
N VAL A 521 10.37 28.44 -5.17
CA VAL A 521 11.39 27.68 -4.43
C VAL A 521 12.76 27.85 -5.11
N ILE A 522 12.83 27.63 -6.43
CA ILE A 522 14.08 27.78 -7.20
C ILE A 522 14.58 29.24 -7.17
N ALA A 523 13.68 30.23 -7.22
CA ALA A 523 14.07 31.64 -7.17
C ALA A 523 14.71 32.04 -5.83
N LYS A 524 14.26 31.44 -4.72
CA LYS A 524 14.75 31.74 -3.37
C LYS A 524 15.92 30.86 -2.95
N TYR A 525 15.82 29.55 -3.12
CA TYR A 525 16.82 28.56 -2.69
C TYR A 525 17.88 28.27 -3.77
N GLY A 526 17.63 28.68 -5.03
CA GLY A 526 18.46 28.28 -6.17
C GLY A 526 18.13 26.88 -6.67
N ASN A 527 19.02 26.33 -7.50
CA ASN A 527 18.86 24.96 -7.98
C ASN A 527 19.04 23.96 -6.83
N PRO A 528 18.20 22.91 -6.76
CA PRO A 528 18.36 21.86 -5.76
C PRO A 528 19.70 21.14 -5.95
N THR A 529 20.18 20.56 -4.86
CA THR A 529 21.39 19.72 -4.87
C THR A 529 21.16 18.46 -5.71
N TYR A 530 19.97 17.88 -5.59
CA TYR A 530 19.44 16.86 -6.49
C TYR A 530 17.92 16.88 -6.43
N ILE A 531 17.30 16.32 -7.47
CA ILE A 531 15.87 16.08 -7.53
C ILE A 531 15.67 14.57 -7.40
N GLN A 532 14.75 14.21 -6.51
CA GLN A 532 14.29 12.84 -6.34
C GLN A 532 12.82 12.77 -6.77
N GLU A 533 12.55 12.23 -7.95
CA GLU A 533 11.17 12.13 -8.47
C GLU A 533 10.31 11.23 -7.57
N ALA A 534 8.98 11.43 -7.57
CA ALA A 534 8.00 10.66 -6.79
C ALA A 534 6.62 10.50 -7.44
N ARG A 535 5.77 9.58 -6.93
CA ARG A 535 4.48 9.19 -7.55
C ARG A 535 3.62 10.34 -7.99
N GLN A 536 3.50 11.30 -7.08
CA GLN A 536 2.61 12.43 -7.20
C GLN A 536 3.42 13.71 -7.34
N GLY A 537 4.72 13.65 -7.61
CA GLY A 537 5.55 14.82 -7.46
C GLY A 537 7.05 14.58 -7.51
N GLN A 538 7.80 15.42 -6.83
CA GLN A 538 9.26 15.34 -6.75
C GLN A 538 9.76 16.02 -5.49
N PHE A 539 10.84 15.50 -4.92
CA PHE A 539 11.58 16.12 -3.84
C PHE A 539 12.72 16.96 -4.40
N LEU A 540 12.75 18.23 -4.02
CA LEU A 540 13.89 19.12 -4.26
C LEU A 540 14.72 19.15 -3.00
N VAL A 541 15.89 18.52 -3.03
CA VAL A 541 16.75 18.40 -1.84
C VAL A 541 17.87 19.42 -1.85
N TYR A 542 18.03 20.13 -0.74
CA TYR A 542 18.97 21.24 -0.57
C TYR A 542 19.92 20.95 0.60
N ASP A 543 21.03 20.22 0.35
CA ASP A 543 22.00 19.80 1.36
C ASP A 543 22.59 20.98 2.15
N PHE A 544 22.84 22.11 1.50
CA PHE A 544 23.42 23.28 2.16
C PHE A 544 22.52 23.93 3.22
N LYS A 545 21.21 23.62 3.20
CA LYS A 545 20.22 24.12 4.17
C LYS A 545 19.56 23.00 4.98
N ASN A 546 19.92 21.75 4.72
CA ASN A 546 19.28 20.57 5.29
C ASN A 546 17.74 20.64 5.19
N ILE A 547 17.23 20.94 4.00
CA ILE A 547 15.80 21.02 3.71
C ILE A 547 15.46 20.26 2.42
N ALA A 548 14.34 19.56 2.42
CA ALA A 548 13.76 18.93 1.23
C ALA A 548 12.32 19.37 1.03
N PHE A 549 11.97 19.86 -0.16
CA PHE A 549 10.60 20.25 -0.51
C PHE A 549 9.94 19.16 -1.34
N PHE A 550 8.73 18.73 -0.95
CA PHE A 550 7.90 17.91 -1.81
C PHE A 550 7.01 18.79 -2.69
N ILE A 551 7.17 18.66 -4.01
CA ILE A 551 6.42 19.39 -5.02
C ILE A 551 5.48 18.43 -5.74
N SER A 552 4.19 18.74 -5.79
CA SER A 552 3.16 18.00 -6.53
C SER A 552 2.31 18.98 -7.31
N ASP A 553 1.94 18.64 -8.55
CA ASP A 553 1.20 19.54 -9.46
C ASP A 553 1.86 20.92 -9.62
N GLY A 554 3.20 20.98 -9.51
CA GLY A 554 3.99 22.21 -9.61
C GLY A 554 4.03 23.06 -8.34
N GLU A 555 3.40 22.62 -7.24
CA GLU A 555 3.26 23.36 -5.98
C GLU A 555 3.88 22.62 -4.79
N VAL A 556 4.37 23.37 -3.80
CA VAL A 556 4.83 22.85 -2.50
C VAL A 556 3.65 22.25 -1.74
N LYS A 557 3.72 20.95 -1.42
CA LYS A 557 2.73 20.29 -0.56
C LYS A 557 3.20 20.10 0.87
N ASN A 558 4.50 19.94 1.08
CA ASN A 558 5.15 19.92 2.40
C ASN A 558 6.67 20.13 2.24
N TRP A 559 7.38 20.26 3.37
CA TRP A 559 8.83 20.16 3.41
C TRP A 559 9.32 19.46 4.69
N ALA A 560 10.57 18.99 4.61
CA ALA A 560 11.29 18.33 5.68
C ALA A 560 12.55 19.13 6.01
N LEU A 561 12.79 19.42 7.29
CA LEU A 561 14.13 19.76 7.78
C LEU A 561 14.82 18.48 8.24
N TYR A 562 16.12 18.34 7.99
CA TYR A 562 16.82 17.10 8.37
C TYR A 562 18.16 17.32 9.06
N ARG A 563 18.62 16.28 9.77
CA ARG A 563 19.99 16.10 10.23
C ARG A 563 20.36 14.65 9.99
N VAL A 564 21.55 14.43 9.45
CA VAL A 564 22.11 13.10 9.26
C VAL A 564 23.49 13.10 9.88
N GLN A 565 23.73 12.15 10.78
CA GLN A 565 25.04 11.82 11.29
C GLN A 565 25.35 10.38 10.92
N GLU A 566 26.40 10.21 10.12
CA GLU A 566 27.02 8.92 9.78
C GLU A 566 28.32 8.82 10.59
N GLU A 567 28.74 7.60 10.95
CA GLU A 567 29.97 7.34 11.73
C GLU A 567 31.27 7.68 10.96
#